data_AF-A0ABD2PHZ4-F1
#
_entry.id   AF-A0ABD2PHZ4-F1
#
_cell.length_a   1.000
_cell.length_b   1.000
_cell.length_c   1.000
_cell.angle_alpha   90.00
_cell.angle_beta   90.00
_cell.angle_gamma   90.00
#
_symmetry.space_group_name_H-M   'P 1'
#
loop_
_entity.id
_entity.type
_entity.pdbx_description
1 polymer ?
#
loop_
_entity_poly.entity_id
_entity_poly.type
_entity_poly.pdbx_seq_one_letter_code
_entity_poly.pdbx_strand_id
1 'polypeptide(L)' 'CYPLAAELLKNGLTFLGTIKSNKKEIPPQFVEEHFRLVPGNYMVGTQPDTKLVSMVTQKKNLVLVFSTIHDDNETDET' A
#
# COMPACT_ATOMS: atom_id res chain seq x y z
N CYS A 1 -10.38 3.05 -4.64
CA CYS A 1 -9.48 2.36 -5.60
C CYS A 1 -9.73 0.86 -5.61
N TYR A 2 -10.18 0.29 -4.49
CA TYR A 2 -10.56 -1.12 -4.38
C TYR A 2 -11.48 -1.64 -5.51
N PRO A 3 -12.51 -0.92 -5.99
CA PRO A 3 -13.40 -1.46 -7.03
C PRO A 3 -12.71 -1.71 -8.38
N LEU A 4 -11.81 -0.82 -8.80
CA LEU A 4 -11.08 -0.97 -10.05
C LEU A 4 -10.12 -2.16 -9.98
N ALA A 5 -9.37 -2.26 -8.88
CA ALA A 5 -8.43 -3.36 -8.70
C ALA A 5 -9.14 -4.73 -8.65
N ALA A 6 -10.28 -4.82 -7.97
CA ALA A 6 -11.11 -6.01 -7.95
C ALA A 6 -11.64 -6.37 -9.35
N GLU A 7 -12.03 -5.37 -10.14
CA GLU A 7 -12.53 -5.60 -11.50
C GLU A 7 -11.43 -6.02 -12.46
N LEU A 8 -10.24 -5.42 -12.37
CA LEU A 8 -9.07 -5.84 -13.13
C LEU A 8 -8.70 -7.29 -12.80
N LEU A 9 -8.70 -7.67 -11.53
CA LEU A 9 -8.35 -9.03 -11.09
C LEU A 9 -9.30 -10.08 -11.68
N LYS A 10 -10.60 -9.81 -11.72
CA LYS A 10 -11.59 -10.69 -12.38
C LYS A 10 -11.32 -10.89 -13.87
N ASN A 11 -10.68 -9.92 -14.52
CA ASN A 11 -10.30 -9.96 -15.92
C ASN A 11 -8.87 -10.48 -16.15
N GLY A 12 -8.22 -11.05 -15.11
CA GLY A 12 -6.85 -11.55 -15.20
C GLY A 12 -5.79 -10.46 -15.30
N LEU A 13 -6.13 -9.22 -14.93
CA LEU A 13 -5.24 -8.07 -14.92
C LEU A 13 -4.83 -7.71 -13.50
N THR A 14 -3.62 -7.18 -13.34
CA THR A 14 -3.13 -6.71 -12.05
C THR A 14 -3.20 -5.19 -11.94
N PHE A 15 -3.31 -4.70 -10.71
CA PHE A 15 -3.20 -3.28 -10.40
C PHE A 15 -1.97 -3.06 -9.53
N LEU A 16 -1.16 -2.08 -9.91
CA LEU A 16 -0.08 -1.54 -9.10
C LEU A 16 -0.09 -0.02 -9.22
N GLY A 17 -0.19 0.68 -8.09
CA GLY A 17 -0.17 2.14 -8.12
C GLY A 17 -0.25 2.79 -6.76
N THR A 18 -0.05 4.10 -6.76
CA THR A 18 -0.22 4.91 -5.56
C THR A 18 -1.69 5.23 -5.33
N ILE A 19 -2.08 5.33 -4.06
CA ILE A 19 -3.44 5.71 -3.67
C ILE A 19 -3.41 6.92 -2.73
N LYS A 20 -4.47 7.73 -2.80
CA LYS A 20 -4.63 8.87 -1.89
C LYS A 20 -4.97 8.38 -0.48
N SER A 21 -4.42 9.02 0.54
CA SER A 21 -4.66 8.68 1.95
C SER A 21 -6.09 8.92 2.44
N ASN A 22 -6.87 9.75 1.74
CA ASN A 22 -8.24 10.09 2.12
C ASN A 22 -9.29 9.02 1.78
N LYS A 23 -8.87 7.81 1.46
CA LYS A 23 -9.73 6.70 1.06
C LYS A 23 -10.22 5.95 2.30
N LYS A 24 -11.53 5.78 2.44
CA LYS A 24 -12.17 5.13 3.61
C LYS A 24 -11.78 3.66 3.77
N GLU A 25 -11.39 3.02 2.67
CA GLU A 25 -10.91 1.64 2.67
C GLU A 25 -9.52 1.47 3.32
N ILE A 26 -8.79 2.56 3.56
CA ILE A 26 -7.44 2.53 4.14
C ILE A 26 -7.55 2.57 5.66
N PRO A 27 -7.01 1.57 6.38
CA PRO A 27 -7.03 1.59 7.83
C PRO A 27 -6.19 2.76 8.39
N PRO A 28 -6.65 3.46 9.44
CA PRO A 28 -5.97 4.64 9.99
C PRO A 28 -4.51 4.41 10.37
N GLN A 29 -4.15 3.19 10.80
CA GLN A 29 -2.78 2.85 11.18
C GLN A 29 -1.78 3.01 10.03
N PHE A 30 -2.21 2.82 8.77
CA PHE A 30 -1.35 3.03 7.59
C PHE A 30 -1.16 4.51 7.26
N VAL A 31 -1.92 5.41 7.90
CA VAL A 31 -1.92 6.85 7.62
C VAL A 31 -1.45 7.65 8.83
N GLU A 32 -2.26 7.73 9.87
CA GLU A 32 -2.07 8.65 10.99
C GLU A 32 -0.97 8.16 11.94
N GLU A 33 -0.94 6.86 12.21
CA GLU A 33 0.07 6.26 13.08
C GLU A 33 1.40 6.15 12.35
N HIS A 34 1.37 5.67 11.09
CA HIS A 34 2.58 5.50 10.30
C HIS A 34 3.30 6.82 9.99
N PHE A 35 2.56 7.92 9.76
CA PHE A 35 3.16 9.24 9.51
C PHE A 35 4.04 9.75 10.67
N ARG A 36 3.85 9.24 11.88
CA ARG A 36 4.63 9.63 13.06
C ARG A 36 5.97 8.88 13.17
N LEU A 37 6.19 7.86 12.36
CA LEU A 37 7.43 7.08 12.36
C LEU A 37 8.58 7.82 11.65
N VAL A 38 9.81 7.35 11.90
CA VAL A 38 11.00 7.93 11.25
C VAL A 38 11.02 7.60 9.75
N PRO A 39 11.53 8.49 8.89
CA PRO A 39 11.68 8.22 7.46
C PRO A 39 12.43 6.92 7.19
N GLY A 40 12.01 6.20 6.15
CA GLY A 40 12.55 4.88 5.80
C GLY A 40 11.78 3.71 6.43
N ASN A 41 10.91 3.96 7.42
CA ASN A 41 9.97 2.92 7.87
C ASN A 41 8.87 2.67 6.84
N TYR A 42 8.50 1.40 6.77
CA TYR A 42 7.37 0.93 6.00
C TYR A 42 6.48 -0.01 6.82
N MET A 43 5.18 -0.03 6.47
CA MET A 43 4.20 -0.97 6.99
C MET A 43 3.58 -1.72 5.82
N VAL A 44 3.38 -3.02 5.97
CA VAL A 44 2.74 -3.87 4.96
C VAL A 44 1.48 -4.50 5.55
N GLY A 45 0.37 -4.37 4.83
CA GLY A 45 -0.87 -5.07 5.09
C GLY A 45 -1.20 -5.98 3.91
N THR A 46 -1.38 -7.26 4.17
CA THR A 46 -1.67 -8.27 3.14
C THR A 46 -3.06 -8.85 3.38
N GLN A 47 -3.83 -8.95 2.30
CA GLN A 47 -5.06 -9.72 2.17
C GLN A 47 -4.85 -10.77 1.06
N PRO A 48 -5.72 -11.78 0.90
CA PRO A 48 -5.49 -12.88 -0.04
C PRO A 48 -5.05 -12.43 -1.44
N ASP A 49 -5.73 -11.41 -1.99
CA ASP A 49 -5.47 -10.95 -3.36
C ASP A 49 -4.84 -9.56 -3.45
N THR A 50 -4.57 -8.90 -2.31
CA THR A 50 -4.17 -7.49 -2.31
C THR A 50 -3.14 -7.19 -1.24
N LYS A 51 -2.24 -6.24 -1.53
CA LYS A 51 -1.25 -5.72 -0.61
C LYS A 51 -1.34 -4.20 -0.56
N LEU A 52 -1.21 -3.65 0.65
CA LEU A 52 -1.08 -2.23 0.93
C LEU A 52 0.25 -1.98 1.62
N VAL A 53 1.07 -1.13 1.03
CA VAL A 53 2.33 -0.67 1.62
C VAL A 53 2.20 0.80 1.95
N SER A 54 2.58 1.17 3.16
CA SER A 54 2.75 2.55 3.58
C SER A 54 4.22 2.82 3.85
N MET A 55 4.77 3.93 3.35
CA MET A 55 6.17 4.30 3.52
C MET A 55 6.31 5.78 3.90
N VAL A 56 7.12 6.07 4.90
CA VAL A 56 7.46 7.46 5.28
C VAL A 56 8.71 7.90 4.52
N THR A 57 8.56 8.92 3.69
CA THR A 57 9.69 9.50 2.92
C THR A 57 10.55 10.43 3.78
N GLN A 58 11.78 10.69 3.35
CA GLN A 58 12.71 11.63 4.01
C GLN A 58 12.14 13.05 4.17
N LYS A 59 11.25 13.47 3.27
CA LYS A 59 10.57 14.77 3.32
C LYS A 59 9.36 14.79 4.28
N LYS A 60 9.20 13.79 5.15
CA LYS A 60 8.02 13.57 6.00
C LYS A 60 6.70 13.58 5.20
N ASN A 61 6.71 12.98 4.02
CA ASN A 61 5.47 12.67 3.29
C ASN A 61 5.18 11.17 3.37
N LEU A 62 3.90 10.83 3.44
CA LEU A 62 3.43 9.44 3.40
C LEU A 62 3.15 9.02 1.96
N VAL A 63 3.70 7.89 1.54
CA VAL A 63 3.38 7.25 0.26
C VAL A 63 2.65 5.95 0.53
N LEU A 64 1.50 5.78 -0.11
CA LEU A 64 0.69 4.57 -0.05
C LEU A 64 0.72 3.89 -1.41
N VAL A 65 1.13 2.63 -1.45
CA VAL A 65 1.15 1.78 -2.64
C VAL A 65 0.16 0.65 -2.45
N PHE A 66 -0.71 0.46 -3.42
CA PHE A 66 -1.66 -0.64 -3.45
C PHE A 66 -1.35 -1.55 -4.63
N SER A 67 -1.35 -2.85 -4.37
CA SER A 67 -1.00 -3.89 -5.34
C SER A 67 -1.99 -5.04 -5.27
N THR A 68 -2.32 -5.64 -6.41
CA THR A 68 -2.95 -6.96 -6.50
C THR A 68 -1.97 -8.04 -6.93
N ILE A 69 -0.67 -7.75 -6.92
CA ILE A 69 0.38 -8.71 -7.24
C ILE A 69 0.71 -9.49 -5.95
N HIS A 70 0.65 -10.81 -6.03
CA HIS A 70 1.05 -11.70 -4.95
C HIS A 70 2.46 -12.17 -5.27
N ASP A 71 3.45 -11.52 -4.69
CA ASP A 71 4.79 -12.07 -4.59
C ASP A 71 5.26 -11.88 -3.16
N ASP A 72 6.22 -12.69 -2.72
CA ASP A 72 6.62 -12.82 -1.32
C ASP A 72 6.94 -11.47 -0.65
N ASN A 73 6.85 -11.44 0.69
CA ASN A 73 7.07 -10.22 1.47
C ASN A 73 8.58 -9.88 1.58
N GLU A 74 9.29 -9.95 0.46
CA GLU A 74 10.70 -9.64 0.37
C GLU A 74 10.89 -8.13 0.22
N THR A 75 11.78 -7.59 1.04
CA THR A 75 12.26 -6.22 0.92
C THR A 75 13.71 -6.31 0.52
N ASP A 76 14.11 -5.60 -0.54
CA ASP A 76 15.51 -5.49 -0.92
C ASP A 76 16.26 -4.74 0.19
N GLU A 77 17.36 -5.31 0.71
CA GLU A 77 18.16 -4.73 1.81
C GLU A 77 19.19 -3.70 1.31
N THR A 78 19.10 -3.24 0.06
CA THR A 78 20.09 -2.35 -0.58
C THR A 78 19.99 -0.87 -0.21
#